data_AF-A0A2V6A8I4-F1
#
_entry.id   AF-A0A2V6A8I4-F1
#
_cell.length_a   1.000
_cell.length_b   1.000
_cell.length_c   1.000
_cell.angle_alpha   90.00
_cell.angle_beta   90.00
_cell.angle_gamma   90.00
#
_symmetry.space_group_name_H-M   'P 1'
#
loop_
_entity.id
_entity.type
_entity.pdbx_description
1 polymer ?
#
loop_
_entity_poly.entity_id
_entity_poly.type
_entity_poly.pdbx_seq_one_letter_code
_entity_poly.pdbx_strand_id
1 'polypeptide(L)'
;WFDPYIGIGGRYNFTKAFYVTGKVDVGGFGAGSDITTQASAALGCQITRYIYSELGFRYLYTNYEDDSNRFVWKTSTYGPQITTGIIF
;
A
#
# COMPACT_ATOMS: atom_id res chain seq x y z
N TRP A 1 -6.06 9.43 -20.05
CA TRP A 1 -4.84 9.51 -19.25
C TRP A 1 -4.53 8.11 -18.74
N PHE A 2 -3.28 7.69 -18.76
CA PHE A 2 -2.86 6.35 -18.38
C PHE A 2 -1.61 6.52 -17.52
N ASP A 3 -1.76 6.37 -16.20
CA ASP A 3 -0.63 6.48 -15.28
C ASP A 3 -0.05 5.10 -15.05
N PRO A 4 1.15 4.82 -15.57
CA PRO A 4 1.84 3.61 -15.17
C PRO A 4 2.20 3.72 -13.69
N TYR A 5 1.90 2.66 -12.95
CA TYR A 5 2.46 2.45 -11.63
C TYR A 5 3.25 1.14 -11.64
N ILE A 6 4.37 1.15 -10.93
CA ILE A 6 5.19 -0.04 -10.71
C ILE A 6 5.22 -0.29 -9.22
N GLY A 7 5.04 -1.54 -8.83
CA GLY A 7 5.04 -1.92 -7.43
C GLY A 7 5.70 -3.25 -7.20
N ILE A 8 6.26 -3.39 -6.00
CA ILE A 8 6.79 -4.62 -5.46
C ILE A 8 5.94 -5.04 -4.26
N GLY A 9 5.62 -6.32 -4.22
CA GLY A 9 4.85 -6.91 -3.12
C GLY A 9 5.49 -8.21 -2.69
N GLY A 10 5.60 -8.41 -1.39
CA GLY A 10 6.15 -9.62 -0.78
C GLY A 10 5.27 -10.08 0.38
N ARG A 11 5.15 -11.39 0.51
CA ARG A 11 4.55 -12.04 1.69
C ARG A 11 5.56 -12.99 2.29
N TYR A 12 5.81 -12.84 3.58
CA TYR A 12 6.68 -13.72 4.34
C TYR A 12 5.85 -14.49 5.38
N ASN A 13 5.85 -15.82 5.29
CA ASN A 13 5.14 -16.67 6.24
C ASN A 13 6.13 -17.11 7.33
N PHE A 14 5.96 -16.62 8.56
CA PHE A 14 6.77 -17.05 9.70
C PHE A 14 6.40 -18.47 10.11
N THR A 15 5.10 -18.77 10.12
CA THR A 15 4.53 -20.05 10.53
C THR A 15 3.33 -20.36 9.63
N LYS A 16 2.80 -21.59 9.68
CA LYS A 16 1.50 -21.93 9.06
C LYS A 16 0.35 -21.03 9.51
N ALA A 17 0.43 -20.44 10.70
CA ALA A 17 -0.59 -19.57 11.26
C ALA A 17 -0.30 -18.07 11.07
N PHE A 18 0.95 -17.65 10.93
CA PHE A 18 1.31 -16.23 10.96
C PHE A 18 2.10 -15.82 9.72
N TYR A 19 1.72 -14.69 9.14
CA TYR A 19 2.38 -14.14 7.98
C TYR A 19 2.44 -12.61 8.04
N VAL A 20 3.37 -12.03 7.32
CA VAL A 20 3.44 -10.60 7.07
C VAL A 20 3.38 -10.37 5.58
N THR A 21 2.66 -9.35 5.16
CA THR A 21 2.62 -8.87 3.79
C THR A 21 3.10 -7.43 3.77
N GLY A 22 3.93 -7.11 2.78
CA GLY A 22 4.39 -5.76 2.49
C GLY A 22 4.18 -5.49 1.01
N LYS A 23 3.66 -4.32 0.68
CA LYS A 23 3.52 -3.84 -0.69
C LYS A 23 3.98 -2.41 -0.76
N VAL A 24 4.78 -2.07 -1.74
CA VAL A 24 5.19 -0.72 -2.03
C VAL A 24 5.02 -0.51 -3.52
N ASP A 25 4.31 0.54 -3.91
CA ASP A 25 4.10 0.92 -5.29
C ASP A 25 4.35 2.41 -5.49
N VAL A 26 4.83 2.76 -6.67
CA VAL A 26 5.11 4.11 -7.09
C VAL A 26 4.51 4.28 -8.48
N GLY A 27 3.67 5.30 -8.66
CA GLY A 27 3.00 5.61 -9.91
C GLY A 27 2.78 7.10 -10.08
N GLY A 28 2.04 7.46 -11.13
CA GLY A 28 1.71 8.86 -11.43
C GLY A 28 2.77 9.57 -12.28
N PHE A 29 3.50 8.82 -13.11
CA PHE A 29 4.46 9.39 -14.09
C PHE A 29 3.75 9.95 -15.34
N GLY A 30 2.64 10.68 -15.15
CA GLY A 30 1.90 11.38 -16.19
C GLY A 30 2.44 12.79 -16.46
N ALA A 31 2.12 13.35 -17.63
CA ALA A 31 2.66 14.62 -18.20
C ALA A 31 2.31 15.92 -17.43
N GLY A 32 2.03 15.84 -16.11
CA GLY A 32 1.59 16.93 -15.25
C GLY A 32 2.03 16.84 -13.78
N SER A 33 2.99 15.95 -13.44
CA SER A 33 3.80 16.03 -12.20
C SER A 33 3.13 15.66 -10.86
N ASP A 34 2.47 14.48 -10.80
CA ASP A 34 1.87 13.93 -9.58
C ASP A 34 2.50 12.58 -9.20
N ILE A 35 3.61 12.58 -8.47
CA ILE A 35 4.22 11.32 -8.01
C ILE A 35 3.42 10.77 -6.83
N THR A 36 2.78 9.61 -7.04
CA THR A 36 2.05 8.90 -5.98
C THR A 36 2.83 7.65 -5.57
N THR A 37 3.27 7.62 -4.32
CA THR A 37 3.88 6.46 -3.68
C THR A 37 2.93 5.87 -2.67
N GLN A 38 2.72 4.57 -2.70
CA GLN A 38 1.93 3.86 -1.70
C GLN A 38 2.80 2.78 -1.06
N ALA A 39 2.67 2.65 0.25
CA ALA A 39 3.33 1.62 1.03
C ALA A 39 2.30 1.02 1.98
N SER A 40 2.22 -0.30 2.03
CA SER A 40 1.27 -1.04 2.86
C SER A 40 2.01 -2.16 3.55
N ALA A 41 1.80 -2.33 4.84
CA ALA A 41 2.28 -3.47 5.59
C ALA A 41 1.11 -4.09 6.36
N ALA A 42 1.00 -5.40 6.43
CA ALA A 42 0.01 -6.06 7.26
C ALA A 42 0.55 -7.35 7.88
N LEU A 43 0.12 -7.61 9.10
CA LEU A 43 0.38 -8.81 9.87
C LEU A 43 -0.89 -9.65 9.90
N GLY A 44 -0.80 -10.85 9.33
CA GLY A 44 -1.87 -11.81 9.23
C GLY A 44 -1.75 -12.96 10.22
N CYS A 45 -2.90 -13.36 10.75
CA CYS A 45 -3.08 -14.60 11.50
C CYS A 45 -4.17 -15.44 10.85
N GLN A 46 -3.86 -16.70 10.59
CA GLN A 46 -4.77 -17.71 10.11
C GLN A 46 -5.47 -18.35 11.32
N ILE A 47 -6.70 -17.93 11.56
CA ILE A 47 -7.55 -18.39 12.67
C ILE A 47 -7.95 -19.85 12.45
N THR A 48 -8.24 -20.21 11.20
CA THR A 48 -8.66 -21.57 10.81
C THR A 48 -8.16 -21.85 9.39
N ARG A 49 -8.23 -23.11 8.92
CA ARG A 49 -7.86 -23.47 7.53
C ARG A 49 -8.55 -22.61 6.46
N TYR A 50 -9.74 -22.10 6.77
CA TYR A 50 -10.57 -21.30 5.87
C TYR A 50 -10.69 -19.83 6.27
N ILE A 51 -10.22 -19.41 7.45
CA ILE A 51 -10.43 -18.03 7.93
C ILE A 51 -9.08 -17.40 8.25
N TYR A 52 -8.85 -16.22 7.70
CA TYR A 52 -7.71 -15.40 8.04
C TYR A 52 -8.15 -13.99 8.45
N SER A 53 -7.38 -13.38 9.33
CA SER A 53 -7.51 -11.97 9.68
C SER A 53 -6.15 -11.31 9.61
N GLU A 54 -6.10 -10.11 9.08
CA GLU A 54 -4.92 -9.29 8.90
C GLU A 54 -5.14 -7.91 9.51
N LEU A 55 -4.15 -7.46 10.26
CA LEU A 55 -4.04 -6.13 10.80
C LEU A 55 -2.86 -5.45 10.14
N GLY A 56 -3.13 -4.37 9.43
CA GLY A 56 -2.11 -3.65 8.71
C GLY A 56 -2.22 -2.15 8.86
N PHE A 57 -1.29 -1.51 8.18
CA PHE A 57 -1.22 -0.08 8.05
C PHE A 57 -0.93 0.23 6.58
N ARG A 58 -1.64 1.23 6.06
CA ARG A 58 -1.44 1.74 4.71
C ARG A 58 -0.99 3.18 4.80
N TYR A 59 0.02 3.50 4.02
CA TYR A 59 0.62 4.81 3.86
C TYR A 59 0.54 5.16 2.37
N LEU A 60 -0.01 6.33 2.07
CA LEU A 60 -0.15 6.86 0.73
C LEU A 60 0.44 8.26 0.75
N TYR A 61 1.49 8.46 -0.03
CA TYR A 61 2.22 9.70 -0.16
C TYR A 61 2.06 10.20 -1.57
N THR A 62 1.47 11.38 -1.73
CA THR A 62 1.37 12.03 -3.03
C THR A 62 2.15 13.34 -2.99
N ASN A 63 3.13 13.46 -3.88
CA ASN A 63 3.89 14.67 -4.12
C ASN A 63 3.37 15.31 -5.40
N TYR A 64 2.56 16.35 -5.24
CA TYR A 64 2.13 17.25 -6.32
C TYR A 64 3.23 18.30 -6.50
N GLU A 65 3.90 18.32 -7.66
CA GLU A 65 4.99 19.26 -7.95
C GLU A 65 4.62 20.14 -9.17
N ASP A 66 3.87 21.23 -8.92
CA ASP A 66 3.48 22.20 -9.95
C ASP A 66 4.62 23.21 -10.21
N ASP A 67 5.21 23.15 -11.41
CA ASP A 67 6.41 23.92 -11.82
C ASP A 67 6.18 25.44 -11.89
N SER A 68 4.93 25.91 -11.82
CA SER A 68 4.63 27.34 -12.03
C SER A 68 4.55 28.18 -10.76
N ASN A 69 4.50 27.60 -9.54
CA ASN A 69 4.27 28.43 -8.34
C ASN A 69 4.68 27.83 -6.98
N ARG A 70 5.86 27.21 -6.82
CA ARG A 70 6.53 26.92 -5.51
C ARG A 70 5.62 26.35 -4.38
N PHE A 71 4.53 25.66 -4.70
CA PHE A 71 3.59 25.14 -3.72
C PHE A 71 3.68 23.62 -3.71
N VAL A 72 4.60 23.12 -2.88
CA VAL A 72 4.81 21.68 -2.71
C VAL A 72 3.73 21.15 -1.78
N TRP A 73 2.60 20.68 -2.33
CA TRP A 73 1.56 20.03 -1.54
C TRP A 73 1.95 18.58 -1.27
N LYS A 74 2.50 18.33 -0.07
CA LYS A 74 2.81 17.00 0.43
C LYS A 74 1.58 16.43 1.15
N THR A 75 0.79 15.63 0.45
CA THR A 75 -0.31 14.89 1.07
C THR A 75 0.21 13.53 1.53
N SER A 76 0.25 13.33 2.84
CA SER A 76 0.54 12.04 3.47
C SER A 76 -0.74 11.52 4.12
N THR A 77 -1.37 10.53 3.50
CA THR A 77 -2.51 9.82 4.06
C THR A 77 -2.02 8.53 4.68
N TYR A 78 -2.32 8.31 5.95
CA TYR A 78 -1.96 7.07 6.63
C TYR A 78 -3.11 6.57 7.48
N GLY A 79 -3.26 5.25 7.55
CA GLY A 79 -4.36 4.67 8.30
C GLY A 79 -4.16 3.20 8.64
N PRO A 80 -4.73 2.76 9.77
CA PRO A 80 -4.84 1.34 10.05
C PRO A 80 -5.83 0.69 9.08
N GLN A 81 -5.54 -0.55 8.70
CA GLN A 81 -6.42 -1.41 7.91
C GLN A 81 -6.62 -2.72 8.64
N ILE A 82 -7.84 -3.23 8.59
CA ILE A 82 -8.17 -4.57 9.08
C ILE A 82 -8.81 -5.31 7.92
N THR A 83 -8.29 -6.49 7.60
CA THR A 83 -8.83 -7.36 6.57
C THR A 83 -9.19 -8.69 7.22
N THR A 84 -10.40 -9.16 6.99
CA THR A 84 -10.80 -10.52 7.38
C THR A 84 -11.35 -11.18 6.14
N GLY A 85 -10.93 -12.41 5.88
CA GLY A 85 -11.30 -13.14 4.67
C GLY A 85 -11.50 -14.62 4.91
N ILE A 86 -12.22 -15.22 3.96
CA ILE A 86 -12.49 -16.64 3.91
C ILE A 86 -11.80 -17.20 2.66
N ILE A 87 -11.06 -18.29 2.82
CA ILE A 87 -10.40 -19.02 1.73
C ILE A 87 -11.32 -20.20 1.38
N PHE A 88 -11.72 -20.33 0.13
CA PHE A 88 -12.55 -21.43 -0.38
C PHE A 88 -11.69 -22.41 -1.16
#